data_AF-A0A455X6F0-F1
#
_entry.id   AF-A0A455X6F0-F1
#
_cell.length_a   1.000
_cell.length_b   1.000
_cell.length_c   1.000
_cell.angle_alpha   90.00
_cell.angle_beta   90.00
_cell.angle_gamma   90.00
#
_symmetry.space_group_name_H-M   'P 1'
#
loop_
_entity.id
_entity.type
_entity.pdbx_description
1 polymer ?
#
loop_
_entity_poly.entity_id
_entity_poly.type
_entity_poly.pdbx_seq_one_letter_code
_entity_poly.pdbx_strand_id
1 'polypeptide(L)'
;MDSKIIFIKTSKGEDERNRVTNYLSSEIKRAFYLIDNKSTVKELMKRAAPSLRASLEYMLQELINGGFIQDKDKVNCVVNIAIPRDRRVSSATKIYTGRERRSARPLRVTERQISSHKIRSI
;
A
#
# COMPACT_ATOMS: atom_id res chain seq x y z
N MET A 1 5.31 -17.76 20.03
CA MET A 1 5.45 -16.28 19.90
C MET A 1 4.93 -15.61 21.17
N ASP A 2 5.36 -14.39 21.52
CA ASP A 2 4.83 -13.73 22.73
C ASP A 2 3.35 -13.34 22.58
N SER A 3 2.51 -13.92 23.45
CA SER A 3 1.06 -13.75 23.43
C SER A 3 0.57 -12.30 23.64
N LYS A 4 1.45 -11.42 24.13
CA LYS A 4 1.19 -9.99 24.41
C LYS A 4 1.56 -9.05 23.25
N ILE A 5 2.29 -9.51 22.24
CA ILE A 5 2.68 -8.69 21.08
C ILE A 5 1.44 -8.14 20.37
N ILE A 6 1.53 -6.88 19.93
CA ILE A 6 0.53 -6.23 19.06
C ILE A 6 1.19 -6.02 17.70
N PHE A 7 0.65 -6.65 16.66
CA PHE A 7 1.13 -6.44 15.29
C PHE A 7 0.46 -5.24 14.64
N ILE A 8 1.26 -4.47 13.90
CA ILE A 8 0.79 -3.44 12.98
C ILE A 8 1.07 -3.83 11.54
N LYS A 9 0.20 -3.42 10.62
CA LYS A 9 0.39 -3.59 9.17
C LYS A 9 1.41 -2.60 8.64
N THR A 10 2.34 -3.06 7.82
CA THR A 10 3.31 -2.21 7.11
C THR A 10 2.71 -1.72 5.78
N SER A 11 3.40 -0.79 5.09
CA SER A 11 2.99 -0.35 3.74
C SER A 11 2.84 -1.53 2.77
N LYS A 12 3.78 -2.49 2.82
CA LYS A 12 3.73 -3.73 2.03
C LYS A 12 2.52 -4.61 2.36
N GLY A 13 2.11 -4.62 3.63
CA GLY A 13 0.86 -5.27 4.06
C GLY A 13 -0.39 -4.59 3.47
N GLU A 14 -0.42 -3.26 3.43
CA GLU A 14 -1.53 -2.52 2.82
C GLU A 14 -1.57 -2.67 1.28
N ASP A 15 -0.43 -2.84 0.60
CA ASP A 15 -0.41 -3.16 -0.84
C ASP A 15 -1.06 -4.53 -1.15
N GLU A 16 -0.79 -5.56 -0.34
CA GLU A 16 -1.48 -6.86 -0.43
C GLU A 16 -2.99 -6.74 -0.14
N ARG A 17 -3.35 -5.91 0.86
CA ARG A 17 -4.75 -5.64 1.24
C ARG A 17 -5.52 -5.00 0.10
N ASN A 18 -4.91 -4.02 -0.56
CA ASN A 18 -5.45 -3.30 -1.72
C ASN A 18 -5.42 -4.13 -3.01
N ARG A 19 -4.94 -5.39 -2.96
CA ARG A 19 -4.74 -6.28 -4.12
C ARG A 19 -3.82 -5.69 -5.19
N VAL A 20 -2.92 -4.79 -4.80
CA VAL A 20 -1.86 -4.25 -5.67
C VAL A 20 -0.84 -5.34 -5.96
N THR A 21 -0.56 -6.18 -4.96
CA THR A 21 0.33 -7.33 -5.04
C THR A 21 -0.37 -8.61 -4.59
N ASN A 22 0.18 -9.77 -4.96
CA ASN A 22 -0.37 -11.09 -4.62
C ASN A 22 0.72 -12.08 -4.17
N TYR A 23 1.50 -11.70 -3.16
CA TYR A 23 2.56 -12.51 -2.57
C TYR A 23 2.06 -13.44 -1.46
N LEU A 24 0.91 -13.16 -0.84
CA LEU A 24 0.39 -13.96 0.28
C LEU A 24 -0.65 -15.00 -0.17
N SER A 25 -0.45 -16.25 0.26
CA SER A 25 -1.43 -17.33 0.11
C SER A 25 -2.76 -17.01 0.80
N SER A 26 -3.87 -17.57 0.31
CA SER A 26 -5.23 -17.27 0.79
C SER A 26 -5.43 -17.42 2.31
N GLU A 27 -4.82 -18.43 2.94
CA GLU A 27 -4.88 -18.61 4.39
C GLU A 27 -4.06 -17.56 5.16
N ILE A 28 -2.87 -17.22 4.66
CA ILE A 28 -2.03 -16.17 5.24
C ILE A 28 -2.71 -14.81 5.12
N LYS A 29 -3.38 -14.53 3.98
CA LYS A 29 -4.25 -13.35 3.84
C LYS A 29 -5.37 -13.36 4.87
N ARG A 30 -6.01 -14.51 5.10
CA ARG A 30 -7.08 -14.66 6.11
C ARG A 30 -6.57 -14.40 7.53
N ALA A 31 -5.35 -14.80 7.87
CA ALA A 31 -4.68 -14.44 9.13
C ALA A 31 -4.36 -12.93 9.19
N PHE A 32 -3.82 -12.35 8.11
CA PHE A 32 -3.51 -10.92 8.00
C PHE A 32 -4.76 -10.02 8.14
N TYR A 33 -5.92 -10.45 7.64
CA TYR A 33 -7.18 -9.72 7.80
C TYR A 33 -7.67 -9.65 9.26
N LEU A 34 -7.26 -10.56 10.15
CA LEU A 34 -7.60 -10.49 11.58
C LEU A 34 -6.83 -9.38 12.33
N ILE A 35 -5.73 -8.88 11.76
CA ILE A 35 -4.83 -7.93 12.44
C ILE A 35 -5.43 -6.51 12.38
N ASP A 36 -5.78 -6.00 13.56
CA ASP A 36 -6.51 -4.74 13.75
C ASP A 36 -5.63 -3.59 14.30
N ASN A 37 -4.29 -3.76 14.28
CA ASN A 37 -3.30 -2.81 14.84
C ASN A 37 -3.45 -2.50 16.36
N LYS A 38 -4.36 -3.19 17.05
CA LYS A 38 -4.76 -2.95 18.46
C LYS A 38 -4.80 -4.22 19.31
N SER A 39 -5.15 -5.36 18.72
CA SER A 39 -5.33 -6.62 19.43
C SER A 39 -4.02 -7.39 19.56
N THR A 40 -3.80 -8.00 20.72
CA THR A 40 -2.64 -8.87 20.97
C THR A 40 -2.79 -10.22 20.30
N VAL A 41 -1.69 -10.96 20.13
CA VAL A 41 -1.70 -12.34 19.58
C VAL A 41 -2.72 -13.23 20.30
N LYS A 42 -2.84 -13.14 21.63
CA LYS A 42 -3.84 -13.89 22.41
C LYS A 42 -5.28 -13.58 21.99
N GLU A 43 -5.60 -12.31 21.74
CA GLU A 43 -6.92 -11.89 21.28
C GLU A 43 -7.18 -12.26 19.81
N LEU A 44 -6.14 -12.20 18.96
CA LEU A 44 -6.21 -12.67 17.58
C LEU A 44 -6.50 -14.18 17.52
N MET A 45 -5.84 -15.00 18.34
CA MET A 45 -6.12 -16.44 18.46
C MET A 45 -7.56 -16.72 18.87
N LYS A 46 -8.12 -15.96 19.84
CA LYS A 46 -9.53 -16.12 20.25
C LYS A 46 -10.49 -15.82 19.10
N ARG A 47 -10.24 -14.78 18.30
CA ARG A 47 -11.09 -14.39 17.16
C ARG A 47 -10.89 -15.27 15.92
N ALA A 48 -9.73 -15.90 15.78
CA ALA A 48 -9.44 -16.81 14.68
C ALA A 48 -10.34 -18.05 14.72
N ALA A 49 -10.73 -18.51 13.52
CA ALA A 49 -11.47 -19.76 13.35
C ALA A 49 -10.67 -20.95 13.91
N PRO A 50 -11.33 -22.01 14.44
CA PRO A 50 -10.64 -23.14 15.07
C PRO A 50 -9.56 -23.77 14.20
N SER A 51 -9.83 -23.96 12.90
CA SER A 51 -8.87 -24.50 11.92
C SER A 51 -7.66 -23.58 11.69
N LEU A 52 -7.84 -22.27 11.82
CA LEU A 52 -6.76 -21.29 11.63
C LEU A 52 -5.85 -21.21 12.87
N ARG A 53 -6.37 -21.47 14.08
CA ARG A 53 -5.61 -21.29 15.34
C ARG A 53 -4.34 -22.13 15.40
N ALA A 54 -4.37 -23.36 14.88
CA ALA A 54 -3.23 -24.27 14.89
C ALA A 54 -2.05 -23.76 14.02
N SER A 55 -2.35 -23.10 12.91
CA SER A 55 -1.36 -22.54 11.99
C SER A 55 -1.13 -21.03 12.17
N LEU A 56 -1.91 -20.34 13.02
CA LEU A 56 -1.90 -18.88 13.12
C LEU A 56 -0.55 -18.32 13.56
N GLU A 57 0.14 -18.94 14.53
CA GLU A 57 1.47 -18.48 14.95
C GLU A 57 2.49 -18.60 13.81
N TYR A 58 2.44 -19.68 13.03
CA TYR A 58 3.28 -19.86 11.86
C TYR A 58 2.99 -18.81 10.77
N MET A 59 1.71 -18.56 10.46
CA MET A 59 1.31 -17.55 9.48
C MET A 59 1.67 -16.12 9.93
N LEU A 60 1.58 -15.82 11.23
CA LEU A 60 2.05 -14.55 11.78
C LEU A 60 3.57 -14.41 11.66
N GLN A 61 4.32 -15.49 11.88
CA GLN A 61 5.77 -15.51 11.69
C GLN A 61 6.16 -15.30 10.22
N GLU A 62 5.46 -15.93 9.27
CA GLU A 62 5.64 -15.70 7.83
C GLU A 62 5.31 -14.27 7.40
N LEU A 63 4.28 -13.65 7.99
CA LEU A 63 3.96 -12.25 7.76
C LEU A 63 5.05 -11.29 8.27
N ILE A 64 5.75 -11.64 9.36
CA ILE A 64 6.91 -10.90 9.88
C ILE A 64 8.12 -11.10 8.96
N ASN A 65 8.46 -12.34 8.62
CA ASN A 65 9.55 -12.70 7.71
C ASN A 65 9.40 -12.01 6.35
N GLY A 66 8.18 -11.98 5.82
CA GLY A 66 7.83 -11.29 4.58
C GLY A 66 7.73 -9.77 4.69
N GLY A 67 7.83 -9.18 5.90
CA GLY A 67 7.75 -7.73 6.12
C GLY A 67 6.37 -7.11 5.90
N PHE A 68 5.30 -7.91 5.95
CA PHE A 68 3.91 -7.45 5.80
C PHE A 68 3.32 -6.92 7.12
N ILE A 69 3.83 -7.42 8.25
CA ILE A 69 3.48 -6.95 9.60
C ILE A 69 4.76 -6.75 10.43
N GLN A 70 4.66 -5.88 11.43
CA GLN A 70 5.74 -5.60 12.37
C GLN A 70 5.19 -5.56 13.79
N ASP A 71 5.98 -6.00 14.77
CA ASP A 71 5.64 -5.79 16.18
C ASP A 71 5.70 -4.29 16.53
N LYS A 72 4.65 -3.80 17.18
CA LYS A 72 4.50 -2.39 17.55
C LYS A 72 5.59 -1.91 18.51
N ASP A 73 6.04 -2.75 19.43
CA ASP A 73 7.06 -2.37 20.42
C ASP A 73 8.43 -2.19 19.74
N LYS A 74 8.81 -3.15 18.88
CA LYS A 74 10.04 -3.06 18.05
C LYS A 74 10.08 -1.87 17.09
N VAL A 75 8.94 -1.31 16.67
CA VAL A 75 8.92 -0.09 15.85
C VAL A 75 9.49 1.10 16.64
N ASN A 76 9.21 1.18 17.94
CA ASN A 76 9.70 2.24 18.82
C ASN A 76 11.22 2.13 19.08
N CYS A 77 11.83 0.98 18.79
CA CYS A 77 13.27 0.76 18.88
C CYS A 77 14.05 1.26 17.65
N VAL A 78 13.37 1.58 16.54
CA VAL A 78 14.04 2.10 15.33
C VAL A 78 14.33 3.58 15.54
N VAL A 79 15.48 3.80 16.17
CA VAL A 79 16.18 5.07 16.43
C VAL A 79 15.75 6.19 15.49
N ASN A 80 15.25 7.29 16.05
CA ASN A 80 15.28 8.61 15.42
C ASN A 80 16.77 9.00 15.23
N ILE A 81 17.40 8.46 14.19
CA ILE A 81 18.71 8.94 13.74
C ILE A 81 18.42 10.31 13.14
N ALA A 82 18.59 11.34 13.96
CA ALA A 82 18.60 12.72 13.50
C ALA A 82 19.76 12.86 12.52
N ILE A 83 19.47 12.69 11.22
CA ILE A 83 20.42 12.95 10.15
C ILE A 83 20.83 14.43 10.32
N PRO A 84 22.10 14.74 10.66
CA PRO A 84 22.53 16.11 10.72
C PRO A 84 22.33 16.69 9.33
N ARG A 85 21.52 17.74 9.23
CA ARG A 85 21.16 18.37 7.95
C ARG A 85 22.35 19.17 7.43
N ASP A 86 23.37 18.48 6.93
CA ASP A 86 24.50 19.13 6.29
C ASP A 86 23.99 19.93 5.08
N ARG A 87 24.20 21.23 5.16
CA ARG A 87 23.58 22.20 4.24
C ARG A 87 24.58 22.56 3.14
N ARG A 88 25.05 21.58 2.36
CA ARG A 88 25.92 21.85 1.20
C ARG A 88 25.49 21.14 -0.09
N VAL A 89 25.11 22.01 -1.04
CA VAL A 89 25.26 21.86 -2.51
C VAL A 89 24.36 20.84 -3.22
N SER A 90 23.26 21.39 -3.74
CA SER A 90 22.78 21.26 -5.12
C SER A 90 23.44 20.25 -6.07
N SER A 91 22.68 19.26 -6.51
CA SER A 91 22.61 18.91 -7.94
C SER A 91 21.21 18.39 -8.28
N ALA A 92 20.65 18.85 -9.39
CA ALA A 92 19.24 18.60 -9.72
C ALA A 92 19.07 17.29 -10.51
N THR A 93 18.28 16.36 -9.98
CA THR A 93 17.69 15.27 -10.75
C THR A 93 16.17 15.43 -10.73
N LYS A 94 15.57 15.79 -11.88
CA LYS A 94 14.13 16.02 -11.97
C LYS A 94 13.36 14.71 -11.83
N ILE A 95 12.69 14.54 -10.70
CA ILE A 95 11.63 13.53 -10.53
C ILE A 95 10.40 13.97 -11.32
N TYR A 96 10.12 13.32 -12.46
CA TYR A 96 8.82 13.43 -13.13
C TYR A 96 7.84 12.41 -12.54
N THR A 97 7.22 12.78 -11.42
CA THR A 97 5.99 12.14 -10.92
C THR A 97 4.84 13.14 -11.05
N GLY A 98 3.88 12.86 -11.93
CA GLY A 98 2.80 13.81 -12.20
C GLY A 98 1.69 13.26 -13.09
N ARG A 99 0.87 12.34 -12.56
CA ARG A 99 -0.48 12.13 -13.09
C ARG A 99 -1.34 13.30 -12.62
N GLU A 100 -1.76 14.18 -13.52
CA GLU A 100 -2.79 15.18 -13.20
C GLU A 100 -4.13 14.82 -13.86
N ARG A 101 -5.13 14.53 -13.01
CA ARG A 101 -6.54 14.57 -13.35
C ARG A 101 -7.18 15.72 -12.58
N ARG A 102 -7.46 16.84 -13.23
CA ARG A 102 -8.43 17.85 -12.78
C ARG A 102 -9.26 18.35 -13.96
N SER A 103 -10.48 18.79 -13.66
CA SER A 103 -11.60 18.83 -14.60
C SER A 103 -12.05 20.25 -14.94
N ALA A 104 -12.67 20.41 -16.12
CA ALA A 104 -13.43 21.59 -16.60
C ALA A 104 -12.57 22.84 -16.91
N ARG A 105 -12.95 23.75 -17.83
CA ARG A 105 -14.20 24.01 -18.58
C ARG A 105 -13.91 24.28 -20.07
N PRO A 106 -14.91 24.21 -20.98
CA PRO A 106 -14.72 24.57 -22.39
C PRO A 106 -14.76 26.08 -22.62
N LEU A 107 -13.94 26.58 -23.55
CA LEU A 107 -14.08 27.92 -24.12
C LEU A 107 -14.24 27.81 -25.64
N ARG A 108 -15.37 28.33 -26.14
CA ARG A 108 -15.61 28.54 -27.57
C ARG A 108 -14.74 29.69 -28.06
N VAL A 109 -14.13 29.53 -29.24
CA VAL A 109 -13.93 30.64 -30.19
C VAL A 109 -14.34 30.15 -31.57
N THR A 110 -15.06 31.00 -32.30
CA THR A 110 -15.62 30.77 -33.63
C THR A 110 -14.71 31.30 -34.73
N GLU A 111 -14.65 30.59 -35.87
CA GLU A 111 -14.87 31.08 -37.26
C GLU A 111 -14.69 29.86 -38.19
N ARG A 112 -15.63 29.51 -39.10
CA ARG A 112 -15.93 30.13 -40.42
C ARG A 112 -14.66 30.25 -41.30
N GLN A 113 -14.58 29.81 -42.56
CA GLN A 113 -15.52 29.17 -43.49
C GLN A 113 -14.98 27.75 -43.86
N ILE A 114 -15.29 27.02 -44.94
CA ILE A 114 -16.13 27.22 -46.14
C ILE A 114 -16.79 25.86 -46.52
N SER A 115 -17.21 25.68 -47.78
CA SER A 115 -17.89 24.49 -48.29
C SER A 115 -17.37 24.08 -49.68
N SER A 116 -17.60 22.81 -50.04
CA SER A 116 -17.73 22.27 -51.41
C SER A 116 -16.46 22.06 -52.25
N HIS A 117 -16.24 20.81 -52.67
CA HIS A 117 -16.43 20.29 -54.05
C HIS A 117 -16.15 18.76 -54.04
N LYS A 118 -17.16 17.89 -54.07
CA LYS A 118 -17.74 17.28 -55.28
C LYS A 118 -16.69 16.65 -56.21
N ILE A 119 -16.37 15.37 -55.95
CA ILE A 119 -15.70 14.49 -56.92
C ILE A 119 -16.78 13.59 -57.54
N ARG A 120 -16.85 13.58 -58.88
CA ARG A 120 -17.58 12.57 -59.66
C ARG A 120 -16.64 11.39 -59.90
N SER A 121 -17.15 10.17 -59.80
CA SER A 121 -16.58 9.03 -60.53
C SER A 121 -17.70 8.40 -61.37
N ILE A 122 -17.45 8.43 -62.69
CA ILE A 122 -17.81 7.44 -63.72
C ILE A 122 -18.85 6.38 -63.34
#